data_AF-A0A401T3F6-F1
#
_entry.id   AF-A0A401T3F6-F1
#
_cell.length_a   1.000
_cell.length_b   1.000
_cell.length_c   1.000
_cell.angle_alpha   90.00
_cell.angle_beta   90.00
_cell.angle_gamma   90.00
#
_symmetry.space_group_name_H-M   'P 1'
#
loop_
_entity.id
_entity.type
_entity.pdbx_description
1 polymer ?
#
loop_
_entity_poly.entity_id
_entity_poly.type
_entity_poly.pdbx_seq_one_letter_code
_entity_poly.pdbx_strand_id
1 'polypeptide(L)'
;MGSVVCAFFCRFSWHPACMTTAVCFCMTEAILIFSLDSSPFFFCSIKAKVRIHWMMQVFAVIFGSVGLIFIVSSKNISESLHLTSWHSFLGLGTLIAVCGQLLCGLFLLFPQLINTYSVARLRLYHATCGLVTYLMATATVVLGLCSDWFKSQVNGVLWYICLIVPVIPALVIMNQINNGYLSKKKIEI
;
A
#
# COMPACT_ATOMS: atom_id res chain seq x y z
N MET A 1 33.89 -10.18 10.44
CA MET A 1 33.25 -9.92 9.13
C MET A 1 32.00 -10.78 8.90
N GLY A 2 32.06 -12.11 9.05
CA GLY A 2 30.91 -13.01 8.78
C GLY A 2 29.62 -12.71 9.59
N SER A 3 29.73 -12.40 10.88
CA SER A 3 28.55 -12.13 11.73
C SER A 3 27.80 -10.85 11.36
N VAL A 4 28.51 -9.82 10.89
CA VAL A 4 27.91 -8.53 10.49
C VAL A 4 27.16 -8.69 9.17
N VAL A 5 27.74 -9.41 8.21
CA VAL A 5 27.11 -9.71 6.92
C VAL A 5 25.84 -10.54 7.09
N CYS A 6 25.89 -11.61 7.89
CA CYS A 6 24.72 -12.43 8.20
C CYS A 6 23.60 -11.60 8.86
N ALA A 7 23.96 -10.74 9.82
CA ALA A 7 22.99 -9.92 10.53
C ALA A 7 22.45 -8.74 9.69
N PHE A 8 23.15 -8.32 8.63
CA PHE A 8 22.63 -7.43 7.60
C PHE A 8 21.57 -8.14 6.75
N PHE A 9 21.90 -9.27 6.13
CA PHE A 9 20.96 -9.99 5.26
C PHE A 9 19.69 -10.43 6.00
N CYS A 10 19.84 -10.95 7.22
CA CYS A 10 18.73 -11.43 8.03
C CYS A 10 17.77 -10.29 8.44
N ARG A 11 18.27 -9.07 8.65
CA ARG A 11 17.43 -7.89 8.93
C ARG A 11 16.86 -7.26 7.67
N PHE A 12 17.65 -7.20 6.60
CA PHE A 12 17.20 -6.66 5.33
C PHE A 12 16.04 -7.48 4.78
N SER A 13 16.04 -8.81 4.87
CA SER A 13 14.96 -9.66 4.34
C SER A 13 13.59 -9.40 4.99
N TRP A 14 13.55 -8.88 6.22
CA TRP A 14 12.29 -8.47 6.86
C TRP A 14 11.68 -7.23 6.21
N HIS A 15 12.48 -6.35 5.61
CA HIS A 15 11.95 -5.18 4.91
C HIS A 15 10.99 -5.54 3.76
N PRO A 16 11.40 -6.30 2.72
CA PRO A 16 10.50 -6.68 1.64
C PRO A 16 9.36 -7.59 2.11
N ALA A 17 9.57 -8.44 3.13
CA ALA A 17 8.49 -9.24 3.72
C ALA A 17 7.40 -8.35 4.34
N CYS A 18 7.78 -7.41 5.22
CA CYS A 18 6.85 -6.48 5.84
C CYS A 18 6.17 -5.57 4.81
N MET A 19 6.92 -5.04 3.83
CA MET A 19 6.36 -4.18 2.78
C MET A 19 5.39 -4.94 1.87
N THR A 20 5.66 -6.21 1.57
CA THR A 20 4.74 -7.07 0.80
C THR A 20 3.46 -7.33 1.58
N THR A 21 3.55 -7.66 2.87
CA THR A 21 2.37 -7.82 3.72
C THR A 21 1.56 -6.53 3.82
N ALA A 22 2.23 -5.38 3.96
CA ALA A 22 1.56 -4.09 4.03
C ALA A 22 0.79 -3.76 2.74
N VAL A 23 1.46 -3.86 1.58
CA VAL A 23 0.91 -3.38 0.30
C VAL A 23 0.12 -4.47 -0.42
N CYS A 24 0.74 -5.61 -0.70
CA CYS A 24 0.16 -6.67 -1.52
C CYS A 24 -0.97 -7.42 -0.80
N PHE A 25 -0.94 -7.48 0.54
CA PHE A 25 -2.01 -8.10 1.33
C PHE A 25 -2.91 -7.06 2.00
N CYS A 26 -2.44 -6.36 3.03
CA CYS A 26 -3.30 -5.50 3.85
C CYS A 26 -3.99 -4.40 3.04
N MET A 27 -3.22 -3.58 2.32
CA MET A 27 -3.75 -2.45 1.56
C MET A 27 -4.61 -2.89 0.37
N THR A 28 -4.19 -3.94 -0.33
CA THR A 28 -4.91 -4.50 -1.50
C THR A 28 -6.28 -5.05 -1.08
N GLU A 29 -6.33 -5.93 -0.08
CA GLU A 29 -7.58 -6.50 0.42
C GLU A 29 -8.49 -5.43 1.04
N ALA A 30 -7.90 -4.45 1.73
CA ALA A 30 -8.66 -3.33 2.28
C ALA A 30 -9.43 -2.56 1.19
N ILE A 31 -8.88 -2.41 -0.01
CA ILE A 31 -9.52 -1.67 -1.10
C ILE A 31 -10.50 -2.57 -1.87
N LEU A 32 -10.10 -3.83 -2.14
CA LEU A 32 -10.91 -4.79 -2.87
C LEU A 32 -12.16 -5.24 -2.10
N ILE A 33 -12.25 -5.04 -0.78
CA ILE A 33 -13.47 -5.34 -0.02
C ILE A 33 -14.71 -4.60 -0.54
N PHE A 34 -14.52 -3.47 -1.22
CA PHE A 34 -15.57 -2.67 -1.85
C PHE A 34 -15.91 -3.10 -3.29
N SER A 35 -15.19 -4.07 -3.86
CA SER A 35 -15.58 -4.68 -5.13
C SER A 35 -16.95 -5.36 -5.00
N LEU A 36 -17.81 -5.17 -6.01
CA LEU A 36 -19.13 -5.78 -6.06
C LEU A 36 -19.05 -7.27 -6.42
N ASP A 37 -18.08 -7.64 -7.28
CA ASP A 37 -18.01 -8.96 -7.90
C ASP A 37 -16.98 -9.92 -7.25
N SER A 38 -16.11 -9.44 -6.36
CA SER A 38 -14.92 -10.20 -5.91
C SER A 38 -14.67 -10.16 -4.40
N SER A 39 -15.58 -9.59 -3.61
CA SER A 39 -15.39 -9.46 -2.16
C SER A 39 -15.84 -10.72 -1.42
N PRO A 40 -14.96 -11.41 -0.66
CA PRO A 40 -15.36 -12.54 0.20
C PRO A 40 -16.33 -12.11 1.32
N PHE A 41 -16.48 -10.80 1.53
CA PHE A 41 -17.39 -10.19 2.50
C PHE A 41 -18.66 -9.64 1.84
N PHE A 42 -19.17 -10.28 0.78
CA PHE A 42 -20.38 -9.85 0.08
C PHE A 42 -21.57 -9.60 1.03
N PHE A 43 -21.73 -10.43 2.06
CA PHE A 43 -22.80 -10.34 3.06
C PHE A 43 -22.59 -9.28 4.15
N CYS A 44 -21.42 -8.64 4.23
CA CYS A 44 -21.16 -7.62 5.25
C CYS A 44 -21.83 -6.29 4.89
N SER A 45 -22.41 -5.62 5.89
CA SER A 45 -22.92 -4.26 5.72
C SER A 45 -21.82 -3.29 5.28
N ILE A 46 -22.19 -2.21 4.58
CA ILE A 46 -21.24 -1.16 4.16
C ILE A 46 -20.47 -0.60 5.37
N LYS A 47 -21.13 -0.42 6.51
CA LYS A 47 -20.49 0.05 7.75
C LYS A 47 -19.40 -0.93 8.24
N ALA A 48 -19.66 -2.23 8.16
CA ALA A 48 -18.67 -3.25 8.52
C ALA A 48 -17.49 -3.25 7.53
N LYS A 49 -17.75 -3.17 6.22
CA LYS A 49 -16.71 -3.07 5.19
C LYS A 49 -15.80 -1.86 5.40
N VAL A 50 -16.37 -0.70 5.73
CA VAL A 50 -15.60 0.52 6.06
C VAL A 50 -14.71 0.33 7.30
N ARG A 51 -15.20 -0.33 8.35
CA ARG A 51 -14.38 -0.61 9.54
C ARG A 51 -13.24 -1.58 9.23
N ILE A 52 -13.52 -2.66 8.48
CA ILE A 52 -12.49 -3.62 8.07
C ILE A 52 -11.44 -2.93 7.19
N HIS A 53 -11.87 -2.12 6.20
CA HIS A 53 -10.97 -1.31 5.38
C HIS A 53 -10.04 -0.47 6.26
N TRP A 54 -10.59 0.30 7.19
CA TRP A 54 -9.79 1.15 8.08
C TRP A 54 -8.82 0.34 8.95
N MET A 55 -9.27 -0.77 9.56
CA MET A 55 -8.40 -1.65 10.37
C MET A 55 -7.26 -2.25 9.54
N MET A 56 -7.53 -2.70 8.32
CA MET A 56 -6.52 -3.23 7.42
C MET A 56 -5.52 -2.15 6.98
N GLN A 57 -5.95 -0.89 6.81
CA GLN A 57 -5.04 0.23 6.56
C GLN A 57 -4.15 0.54 7.77
N VAL A 58 -4.67 0.42 9.00
CA VAL A 58 -3.85 0.52 10.23
C VAL A 58 -2.78 -0.57 10.24
N PHE A 59 -3.14 -1.81 9.94
CA PHE A 59 -2.14 -2.89 9.83
C PHE A 59 -1.12 -2.63 8.73
N ALA A 60 -1.53 -2.10 7.57
CA ALA A 60 -0.61 -1.72 6.51
C ALA A 60 0.41 -0.67 6.97
N VAL A 61 -0.02 0.36 7.73
CA VAL A 61 0.90 1.36 8.31
C VAL A 61 1.84 0.74 9.34
N ILE A 62 1.36 -0.17 10.19
CA ILE A 62 2.19 -0.87 11.17
C ILE A 62 3.28 -1.68 10.45
N PHE A 63 2.89 -2.54 9.51
CA PHE A 63 3.84 -3.35 8.75
C PHE A 63 4.81 -2.48 7.92
N GLY A 64 4.32 -1.41 7.29
CA GLY A 64 5.17 -0.46 6.57
C GLY A 64 6.18 0.23 7.49
N SER A 65 5.77 0.64 8.69
CA SER A 65 6.66 1.25 9.68
C SER A 65 7.71 0.26 10.19
N VAL A 66 7.30 -0.97 10.51
CA VAL A 66 8.22 -2.05 10.92
C VAL A 66 9.22 -2.36 9.81
N GLY A 67 8.76 -2.46 8.55
CA GLY A 67 9.62 -2.65 7.39
C GLY A 67 10.63 -1.50 7.21
N LEU A 68 10.22 -0.25 7.46
CA LEU A 68 11.10 0.91 7.42
C LEU A 68 12.17 0.83 8.53
N ILE A 69 11.78 0.45 9.75
CA ILE A 69 12.71 0.26 10.87
C ILE A 69 13.77 -0.79 10.49
N PHE A 70 13.36 -1.94 9.94
CA PHE A 70 14.31 -2.98 9.54
C PHE A 70 15.33 -2.51 8.49
N ILE A 71 14.91 -1.78 7.45
CA ILE A 71 15.85 -1.27 6.45
C ILE A 71 16.78 -0.19 7.02
N VAL A 72 16.27 0.70 7.88
CA VAL A 72 17.09 1.73 8.52
C VAL A 72 18.14 1.08 9.44
N SER A 73 17.71 0.13 10.29
CA SER A 73 18.63 -0.61 11.16
C SER A 73 19.66 -1.41 10.36
N SER A 74 19.25 -2.04 9.26
CA SER A 74 20.17 -2.79 8.40
C SER A 74 21.24 -1.88 7.79
N LYS A 75 20.83 -0.72 7.27
CA LYS A 75 21.75 0.26 6.65
C LYS A 75 22.69 0.92 7.65
N ASN A 76 22.24 1.18 8.87
CA ASN A 76 23.10 1.73 9.93
C ASN A 76 24.24 0.77 10.28
N ILE A 77 23.99 -0.55 10.25
CA ILE A 77 25.01 -1.57 10.55
C ILE A 77 26.00 -1.75 9.41
N SER A 78 25.53 -1.64 8.16
CA SER A 78 26.38 -1.71 6.98
C SER A 78 26.98 -0.35 6.57
N GLU A 79 26.79 0.69 7.38
CA GLU A 79 27.22 2.07 7.11
C GLU A 79 26.82 2.59 5.72
N SER A 80 25.69 2.07 5.21
CA SER A 80 25.23 2.37 3.85
C SER A 80 24.38 3.62 3.84
N LEU A 81 24.53 4.44 2.79
CA LEU A 81 23.76 5.67 2.64
C LEU A 81 22.25 5.40 2.54
N HIS A 82 21.48 6.26 3.19
CA HIS A 82 20.02 6.27 3.15
C HIS A 82 19.51 7.09 1.95
N LEU A 83 18.30 6.79 1.48
CA LEU A 83 17.60 7.57 0.45
C LEU A 83 18.42 7.86 -0.84
N THR A 84 19.14 6.86 -1.36
CA THR A 84 19.98 7.03 -2.56
C THR A 84 19.33 6.53 -3.86
N SER A 85 18.24 5.78 -3.77
CA SER A 85 17.58 5.17 -4.92
C SER A 85 16.17 5.72 -5.13
N TRP A 86 15.68 5.66 -6.38
CA TRP A 86 14.29 5.98 -6.71
C TRP A 86 13.29 5.18 -5.88
N HIS A 87 13.57 3.90 -5.62
CA HIS A 87 12.78 3.06 -4.72
C HIS A 87 12.67 3.68 -3.32
N SER A 88 13.77 4.17 -2.76
CA SER A 88 13.79 4.72 -1.40
C SER A 88 13.10 6.08 -1.28
N PHE A 89 13.23 6.96 -2.28
CA PHE A 89 12.49 8.23 -2.32
C PHE A 89 10.99 7.99 -2.49
N LEU A 90 10.61 7.16 -3.45
CA LEU A 90 9.21 6.83 -3.70
C LEU A 90 8.59 6.10 -2.51
N GLY A 91 9.33 5.20 -1.86
CA GLY A 91 8.87 4.47 -0.68
C GLY A 91 8.61 5.35 0.53
N LEU A 92 9.50 6.32 0.82
CA LEU A 92 9.27 7.28 1.90
C LEU A 92 8.06 8.18 1.59
N GLY A 93 7.97 8.70 0.37
CA GLY A 93 6.82 9.49 -0.08
C GLY A 93 5.51 8.71 0.01
N THR A 94 5.52 7.43 -0.38
CA THR A 94 4.38 6.52 -0.26
C THR A 94 3.96 6.35 1.19
N LEU A 95 4.90 6.08 2.12
CA LEU A 95 4.56 5.88 3.52
C LEU A 95 3.90 7.13 4.12
N ILE A 96 4.43 8.32 3.81
CA ILE A 96 3.82 9.60 4.22
C ILE A 96 2.40 9.73 3.64
N ALA A 97 2.23 9.44 2.36
CA ALA A 97 0.93 9.50 1.69
C ALA A 97 -0.09 8.50 2.28
N VAL A 98 0.34 7.29 2.65
CA VAL A 98 -0.52 6.28 3.32
C VAL A 98 -0.94 6.78 4.70
N CYS A 99 -0.04 7.35 5.50
CA CYS A 99 -0.38 7.96 6.78
C CYS A 99 -1.41 9.09 6.62
N GLY A 100 -1.22 9.95 5.61
CA GLY A 100 -2.19 11.00 5.27
C GLY A 100 -3.56 10.44 4.86
N GLN A 101 -3.59 9.37 4.07
CA GLN A 101 -4.84 8.69 3.71
C GLN A 101 -5.53 8.01 4.89
N LEU A 102 -4.77 7.44 5.83
CA LEU A 102 -5.32 6.86 7.06
C LEU A 102 -6.00 7.92 7.92
N LEU A 103 -5.37 9.10 8.08
CA LEU A 103 -5.96 10.25 8.79
C LEU A 103 -7.20 10.79 8.05
N CYS A 104 -7.14 10.90 6.72
CA CYS A 104 -8.32 11.27 5.91
C CYS A 104 -9.48 10.29 6.11
N GLY A 105 -9.20 8.99 6.12
CA GLY A 105 -10.17 7.93 6.38
C GLY A 105 -10.76 8.00 7.79
N LEU A 106 -9.97 8.41 8.79
CA LEU A 106 -10.43 8.61 10.15
C LEU A 106 -11.49 9.73 10.24
N PHE A 107 -11.27 10.87 9.57
CA PHE A 107 -12.28 11.94 9.50
C PHE A 107 -13.57 11.50 8.79
N LEU A 108 -13.47 10.62 7.79
CA LEU A 108 -14.64 10.04 7.11
C LEU A 108 -15.39 9.01 7.97
N LEU A 109 -14.70 8.36 8.92
CA LEU A 109 -15.32 7.44 9.88
C LEU A 109 -16.11 8.18 10.96
N PHE A 110 -15.65 9.39 11.33
CA PHE A 110 -16.27 10.25 12.34
C PHE A 110 -16.71 11.59 11.71
N PRO A 111 -17.77 11.59 10.87
CA PRO A 111 -18.21 12.79 10.17
C PRO A 111 -18.67 13.91 11.11
N GLN A 112 -18.96 13.61 12.38
CA GLN A 112 -19.26 14.63 13.41
C GLN A 112 -18.11 15.63 13.63
N LEU A 113 -16.89 15.26 13.25
CA LEU A 113 -15.70 16.12 13.36
C LEU A 113 -15.55 17.10 12.18
N ILE A 114 -16.38 16.99 11.14
CA ILE A 114 -16.28 17.79 9.90
C ILE A 114 -17.65 18.25 9.40
N ASN A 115 -17.69 19.33 8.61
CA ASN A 115 -18.95 19.85 8.06
C ASN A 115 -19.54 18.92 6.97
N THR A 116 -20.85 18.72 6.93
CA THR A 116 -21.52 17.74 6.04
C THR A 116 -21.24 17.97 4.54
N TYR A 117 -21.18 19.22 4.08
CA TYR A 117 -20.85 19.55 2.69
C TYR A 117 -19.41 19.14 2.30
N SER A 118 -18.48 19.12 3.26
CA SER A 118 -17.11 18.68 3.00
C SER A 118 -16.98 17.16 2.92
N VAL A 119 -17.91 16.39 3.50
CA VAL A 119 -17.84 14.91 3.53
C VAL A 119 -17.88 14.30 2.12
N ALA A 120 -18.77 14.78 1.25
CA ALA A 120 -18.88 14.25 -0.12
C ALA A 120 -17.61 14.52 -0.94
N ARG A 121 -17.09 15.76 -0.84
CA ARG A 121 -15.84 16.15 -1.51
C ARG A 121 -14.63 15.42 -0.94
N LEU A 122 -14.55 15.28 0.39
CA LEU A 122 -13.49 14.56 1.06
C LEU A 122 -13.51 13.07 0.68
N ARG A 123 -14.69 12.47 0.51
CA ARG A 123 -14.81 11.09 0.02
C ARG A 123 -14.31 10.93 -1.41
N LEU A 124 -14.57 11.92 -2.28
CA LEU A 124 -14.02 11.92 -3.64
C LEU A 124 -12.49 12.02 -3.60
N TYR A 125 -11.94 12.98 -2.86
CA TYR A 125 -10.49 13.13 -2.71
C TYR A 125 -9.83 11.91 -2.07
N HIS A 126 -10.44 11.32 -1.05
CA HIS A 126 -9.95 10.09 -0.43
C HIS A 126 -9.85 8.95 -1.44
N ALA A 127 -10.86 8.77 -2.30
CA ALA A 127 -10.82 7.74 -3.32
C ALA A 127 -9.78 8.02 -4.42
N THR A 128 -9.72 9.23 -4.95
CA THR A 128 -8.79 9.57 -6.04
C THR A 128 -7.34 9.61 -5.56
N CYS A 129 -7.09 10.28 -4.44
CA CYS A 129 -5.75 10.34 -3.85
C CYS A 129 -5.35 8.98 -3.27
N GLY A 130 -6.29 8.21 -2.72
CA GLY A 130 -6.05 6.83 -2.27
C GLY A 130 -5.63 5.90 -3.41
N LEU A 131 -6.25 6.03 -4.59
CA LEU A 131 -5.82 5.31 -5.80
C LEU A 131 -4.39 5.69 -6.19
N VAL A 132 -4.07 6.99 -6.23
CA VAL A 132 -2.70 7.45 -6.54
C VAL A 132 -1.70 6.90 -5.52
N THR A 133 -2.00 6.96 -4.22
CA THR A 133 -1.17 6.39 -3.16
C THR A 133 -0.96 4.89 -3.34
N TYR A 134 -2.01 4.15 -3.70
CA TYR A 134 -1.89 2.71 -3.95
C TYR A 134 -1.01 2.41 -5.18
N LEU A 135 -1.16 3.16 -6.27
CA LEU A 135 -0.31 3.02 -7.46
C LEU A 135 1.15 3.38 -7.16
N MET A 136 1.41 4.40 -6.34
CA MET A 136 2.76 4.72 -5.84
C MET A 136 3.33 3.58 -4.99
N ALA A 137 2.53 2.95 -4.14
CA ALA A 137 2.93 1.78 -3.35
C ALA A 137 3.28 0.58 -4.23
N THR A 138 2.44 0.27 -5.21
CA THR A 138 2.71 -0.77 -6.21
C THR A 138 3.99 -0.47 -6.99
N ALA A 139 4.17 0.76 -7.47
CA ALA A 139 5.39 1.16 -8.17
C ALA A 139 6.63 1.05 -7.26
N THR A 140 6.51 1.40 -5.97
CA THR A 140 7.60 1.22 -4.99
C THR A 140 7.96 -0.25 -4.84
N VAL A 141 6.98 -1.15 -4.70
CA VAL A 141 7.21 -2.60 -4.65
C VAL A 141 7.90 -3.08 -5.91
N VAL A 142 7.41 -2.70 -7.09
CA VAL A 142 8.02 -3.07 -8.38
C VAL A 142 9.47 -2.60 -8.48
N LEU A 143 9.78 -1.36 -8.08
CA LEU A 143 11.16 -0.87 -8.02
C LEU A 143 12.03 -1.69 -7.05
N GLY A 144 11.45 -2.17 -5.93
CA GLY A 144 12.12 -3.07 -4.99
C GLY A 144 12.43 -4.44 -5.61
N LEU A 145 11.46 -5.03 -6.33
CA LEU A 145 11.64 -6.29 -7.06
C LEU A 145 12.68 -6.16 -8.19
N CYS A 146 12.81 -4.97 -8.77
CA CYS A 146 13.79 -4.68 -9.82
C CYS A 146 15.21 -4.46 -9.29
N SER A 147 15.40 -4.33 -7.98
CA SER A 147 16.73 -4.11 -7.37
C SER A 147 17.66 -5.30 -7.56
N ASP A 148 18.97 -5.04 -7.59
CA ASP A 148 19.99 -6.08 -7.73
C ASP A 148 19.93 -7.08 -6.58
N TRP A 149 19.64 -6.60 -5.37
CA TRP A 149 19.46 -7.48 -4.21
C TRP A 149 18.34 -8.48 -4.45
N PHE A 150 17.13 -8.02 -4.83
CA PHE A 150 16.01 -8.95 -5.02
C PHE A 150 16.26 -9.93 -6.16
N LYS A 151 16.79 -9.46 -7.30
CA LYS A 151 17.13 -10.30 -8.45
C LYS A 151 18.20 -11.35 -8.16
N SER A 152 19.10 -11.08 -7.21
CA SER A 152 20.07 -12.09 -6.74
C SER A 152 19.43 -13.19 -5.89
N GLN A 153 18.27 -12.93 -5.26
CA GLN A 153 17.56 -13.91 -4.44
C GLN A 153 16.53 -14.69 -5.25
N VAL A 154 15.83 -14.02 -6.17
CA VAL A 154 14.72 -14.56 -6.96
C VAL A 154 14.95 -14.29 -8.44
N ASN A 155 15.01 -15.35 -9.25
CA ASN A 155 15.33 -15.27 -10.67
C ASN A 155 14.38 -16.13 -11.54
N GLY A 156 14.49 -15.99 -12.86
CA GLY A 156 13.69 -16.73 -13.83
C GLY A 156 12.19 -16.46 -13.71
N VAL A 157 11.38 -17.51 -13.85
CA VAL A 157 9.91 -17.44 -13.86
C VAL A 157 9.35 -16.87 -12.56
N LEU A 158 9.97 -17.19 -11.41
CA LEU A 158 9.48 -16.76 -10.10
C LEU A 158 9.50 -15.24 -9.95
N TRP A 159 10.50 -14.57 -10.55
CA TRP A 159 10.58 -13.11 -10.54
C TRP A 159 9.37 -12.47 -11.27
N TYR A 160 8.98 -13.01 -12.42
CA TYR A 160 7.81 -12.54 -13.16
C TYR A 160 6.51 -12.79 -12.40
N ILE A 161 6.39 -13.90 -11.69
CA ILE A 161 5.24 -14.16 -10.81
C ILE A 161 5.19 -13.07 -9.72
N CYS A 162 6.29 -12.81 -9.04
CA CYS A 162 6.38 -11.74 -8.03
C CYS A 162 6.03 -10.36 -8.59
N LEU A 163 6.34 -10.09 -9.86
CA LEU A 163 5.99 -8.84 -10.54
C LEU A 163 4.49 -8.73 -10.85
N ILE A 164 3.86 -9.82 -11.30
CA ILE A 164 2.44 -9.84 -11.70
C ILE A 164 1.52 -9.70 -10.48
N VAL A 165 1.90 -10.32 -9.35
CA VAL A 165 1.11 -10.31 -8.11
C VAL A 165 0.65 -8.91 -7.65
N PRO A 166 1.51 -7.87 -7.59
CA PRO A 166 1.08 -6.52 -7.25
C PRO A 166 0.49 -5.73 -8.43
N VAL A 167 0.83 -6.08 -9.68
CA VAL A 167 0.38 -5.33 -10.87
C VAL A 167 -1.07 -5.63 -11.24
N ILE A 168 -1.50 -6.89 -11.19
CA ILE A 168 -2.88 -7.27 -11.55
C ILE A 168 -3.90 -6.62 -10.60
N PRO A 169 -3.76 -6.69 -9.26
CA PRO A 169 -4.65 -5.99 -8.34
C PRO A 169 -4.65 -4.47 -8.54
N ALA A 170 -3.52 -3.87 -8.94
CA ALA A 170 -3.47 -2.45 -9.28
C ALA A 170 -4.38 -2.07 -10.44
N LEU A 171 -4.42 -2.90 -11.49
CA LEU A 171 -5.34 -2.69 -12.61
C LEU A 171 -6.80 -2.89 -12.19
N VAL A 172 -7.08 -3.92 -11.38
CA VAL A 172 -8.43 -4.20 -10.86
C VAL A 172 -8.93 -3.07 -9.98
N ILE A 173 -8.11 -2.59 -9.03
CA ILE A 173 -8.45 -1.48 -8.13
C ILE A 173 -8.64 -0.18 -8.91
N MET A 174 -7.77 0.11 -9.88
CA MET A 174 -7.93 1.28 -10.75
C MET A 174 -9.26 1.22 -11.50
N ASN A 175 -9.61 0.06 -12.08
CA ASN A 175 -10.89 -0.13 -12.75
C ASN A 175 -12.08 -0.01 -11.78
N GLN A 176 -12.00 -0.61 -10.59
CA GLN A 176 -13.02 -0.53 -9.54
C GLN A 176 -13.32 0.93 -9.16
N ILE A 177 -12.29 1.72 -8.87
CA ILE A 177 -12.44 3.11 -8.44
C ILE A 177 -12.92 3.98 -9.61
N ASN A 178 -12.35 3.83 -10.79
CA ASN A 178 -12.78 4.59 -11.97
C ASN A 178 -14.25 4.34 -12.30
N ASN A 179 -14.69 3.09 -12.34
CA ASN A 179 -16.10 2.77 -12.64
C ASN A 179 -17.04 3.23 -11.52
N GLY A 180 -16.63 3.11 -10.25
CA GLY A 180 -17.43 3.54 -9.10
C GLY A 180 -17.71 5.06 -9.05
N TYR A 181 -16.79 5.88 -9.58
CA TYR A 181 -16.90 7.34 -9.54
C TYR A 181 -17.24 7.98 -10.90
N LEU A 182 -16.71 7.46 -12.02
CA LEU A 182 -17.01 7.99 -13.37
C LEU A 182 -18.41 7.59 -13.85
N SER A 183 -18.92 6.40 -13.49
CA SER A 183 -20.26 5.98 -13.91
C SER A 183 -21.37 6.82 -13.26
N LYS A 184 -21.16 7.33 -12.03
CA LYS A 184 -22.14 8.20 -11.37
C LYS A 184 -22.23 9.57 -12.04
N LYS A 185 -21.11 10.09 -12.55
CA LYS A 185 -21.06 11.37 -13.26
C LYS A 185 -21.81 11.35 -14.59
N LYS A 186 -22.03 10.17 -15.18
CA LYS A 186 -22.76 9.98 -16.44
C LYS A 186 -24.29 9.92 -16.27
N ILE A 187 -24.78 9.76 -15.04
CA ILE A 187 -26.20 9.66 -14.70
C ILE A 187 -26.76 11.01 -14.22
N GLU A 188 -25.88 11.95 -13.84
CA GLU A 188 -26.25 13.31 -13.39
C GLU A 188 -26.16 14.38 -14.50
N ILE A 189 -26.07 13.99 -15.78
CA ILE A 189 -26.09 14.88 -16.95
C ILE A 189 -27.35 14.61 -17.78
#